data_AF-A0A848WV35-F1
#
_entry.id   AF-A0A848WV35-F1
#
_cell.length_a   1.000
_cell.length_b   1.000
_cell.length_c   1.000
_cell.angle_alpha   90.00
_cell.angle_beta   90.00
_cell.angle_gamma   90.00
#
_symmetry.space_group_name_H-M   'P 1'
#
loop_
_entity.id
_entity.type
_entity.pdbx_description
1 polymer ?
#
loop_
_entity_poly.entity_id
_entity_poly.type
_entity_poly.pdbx_seq_one_letter_code
_entity_poly.pdbx_strand_id
1 'polypeptide(L)'
;MPEPANRDDSVAIELESIQTSRGARLFAMSALRGPEVRINDFQMAPIALLHAGDQIRVNSGPAYEIALFHKPAVGPAKDHQVGRMCPVCLGSVETGVPVLECGCGAVFHLETEGEAPLECALAITECSQCQQPLQLEQGYQPEPEFLSR
;
A
#
# COMPACT_ATOMS: atom_id res chain seq x y z
N MET A 1 35.28 3.42 32.25
CA MET A 1 35.18 3.50 30.78
C MET A 1 33.92 2.76 30.38
N PRO A 2 32.93 3.40 29.73
CA PRO A 2 31.73 2.69 29.29
C PRO A 2 32.11 1.67 28.21
N GLU A 3 31.65 0.42 28.37
CA GLU A 3 31.74 -0.59 27.32
C GLU A 3 31.01 -0.09 26.07
N PRO A 4 31.59 -0.24 24.87
CA PRO A 4 30.85 0.05 23.65
C PRO A 4 29.65 -0.88 23.58
N ALA A 5 28.45 -0.31 23.43
CA ALA A 5 27.24 -1.07 23.22
C ALA A 5 27.47 -2.02 22.03
N ASN A 6 27.32 -3.32 22.30
CA ASN A 6 27.36 -4.39 21.33
C ASN A 6 26.14 -4.22 20.40
N ARG A 7 26.25 -3.30 19.44
CA ARG A 7 25.29 -3.22 18.34
C ARG A 7 25.50 -4.50 17.54
N ASP A 8 24.45 -5.29 17.51
CA ASP A 8 24.36 -6.48 16.68
C ASP A 8 24.57 -6.02 15.22
N ASP A 9 25.80 -6.15 14.71
CA ASP A 9 26.21 -5.76 13.34
C ASP A 9 25.53 -6.64 12.25
N SER A 10 24.44 -7.31 12.59
CA SER A 10 23.71 -8.26 11.75
C SER A 10 22.61 -7.62 10.90
N VAL A 11 22.24 -6.35 11.15
CA VAL A 11 21.20 -5.67 10.37
C VAL A 11 21.81 -5.01 9.12
N ALA A 12 21.63 -5.68 7.99
CA ALA A 12 22.08 -5.23 6.66
C ALA A 12 21.34 -3.97 6.16
N ILE A 13 20.04 -3.91 6.45
CA ILE A 13 19.11 -2.92 5.93
C ILE A 13 17.95 -2.73 6.92
N GLU A 14 17.60 -1.48 7.20
CA GLU A 14 16.39 -1.13 7.95
C GLU A 14 15.34 -0.66 6.96
N LEU A 15 14.11 -1.16 7.10
CA LEU A 15 12.98 -0.83 6.25
C LEU A 15 11.87 -0.21 7.09
N GLU A 16 11.39 0.96 6.69
CA GLU A 16 10.29 1.66 7.32
C GLU A 16 9.22 2.01 6.29
N SER A 17 7.95 1.77 6.62
CA SER A 17 6.83 2.17 5.76
C SER A 17 6.56 3.66 5.90
N ILE A 18 6.50 4.37 4.78
CA ILE A 18 6.08 5.78 4.75
C ILE A 18 4.83 5.94 3.89
N GLN A 19 3.96 6.87 4.28
CA GLN A 19 2.79 7.25 3.49
C GLN A 19 3.10 8.52 2.71
N THR A 20 2.89 8.49 1.39
CA THR A 20 3.05 9.65 0.50
C THR A 20 1.71 10.00 -0.14
N SER A 21 1.63 11.15 -0.79
CA SER A 21 0.46 11.51 -1.62
C SER A 21 0.24 10.53 -2.79
N ARG A 22 1.25 9.74 -3.16
CA ARG A 22 1.23 8.73 -4.23
C ARG A 22 1.10 7.30 -3.69
N GLY A 23 0.73 7.14 -2.42
CA GLY A 23 0.56 5.85 -1.75
C GLY A 23 1.72 5.45 -0.84
N ALA A 24 1.66 4.24 -0.32
CA ALA A 24 2.66 3.68 0.58
C ALA A 24 3.99 3.44 -0.16
N ARG A 25 5.11 3.65 0.53
CA ARG A 25 6.47 3.39 0.07
C ARG A 25 7.29 2.77 1.20
N LEU A 26 8.42 2.16 0.87
CA LEU A 26 9.39 1.73 1.87
C LEU A 26 10.62 2.64 1.82
N PHE A 27 10.94 3.23 2.96
CA PHE A 27 12.19 3.92 3.19
C PHE A 27 13.22 2.89 3.63
N ALA A 28 14.35 2.84 2.93
CA ALA A 28 15.42 1.89 3.19
C ALA A 28 16.69 2.62 3.65
N MET A 29 17.28 2.14 4.72
CA MET A 29 18.56 2.62 5.23
C MET A 29 19.56 1.48 5.30
N SER A 30 20.75 1.65 4.73
CA SER A 30 21.86 0.70 4.92
C SER A 30 22.91 1.27 5.85
N ALA A 31 23.53 0.40 6.64
CA ALA A 31 24.74 0.75 7.37
C ALA A 31 25.87 1.15 6.40
N LEU A 32 26.57 2.26 6.70
CA LEU A 32 27.72 2.74 5.92
C LEU A 32 28.88 1.72 5.85
N ARG A 33 28.94 0.81 6.82
CA ARG A 33 29.86 -0.32 6.87
C ARG A 33 29.01 -1.56 7.08
N GLY A 34 28.63 -2.19 5.98
CA GLY A 34 27.68 -3.29 5.97
C GLY A 34 27.76 -4.08 4.67
N PRO A 35 26.89 -5.08 4.50
CA PRO A 35 26.80 -5.87 3.29
C PRO A 35 26.44 -5.02 2.05
N GLU A 36 26.83 -5.49 0.88
CA GLU A 36 26.51 -4.83 -0.40
C GLU A 36 25.01 -4.97 -0.66
N VAL A 37 24.23 -3.89 -0.43
CA VAL A 37 22.81 -3.86 -0.79
C VAL A 37 22.66 -3.32 -2.21
N ARG A 38 21.92 -4.03 -3.06
CA ARG A 38 21.58 -3.60 -4.42
C ARG A 38 20.06 -3.48 -4.59
N ILE A 39 19.62 -2.45 -5.28
CA ILE A 39 18.23 -2.25 -5.72
C ILE A 39 18.22 -2.31 -7.25
N ASN A 40 17.44 -3.21 -7.83
CA ASN A 40 17.36 -3.41 -9.28
C ASN A 40 18.76 -3.57 -9.93
N ASP A 41 19.61 -4.36 -9.28
CA ASP A 41 21.03 -4.57 -9.62
C ASP A 41 21.93 -3.32 -9.53
N PHE A 42 21.45 -2.16 -9.08
CA PHE A 42 22.29 -0.99 -8.78
C PHE A 42 22.72 -0.97 -7.31
N GLN A 43 23.94 -0.53 -7.03
CA GLN A 43 24.39 -0.32 -5.66
C GLN A 43 23.47 0.68 -4.94
N MET A 44 22.92 0.27 -3.80
CA MET A 44 22.04 1.13 -3.00
C MET A 44 22.84 2.30 -2.41
N ALA A 45 22.27 3.50 -2.46
CA ALA A 45 22.75 4.63 -1.67
C ALA A 45 22.50 4.39 -0.16
N PRO A 46 23.12 5.13 0.77
CA PRO A 46 22.89 4.94 2.20
C PRO A 46 21.41 5.03 2.61
N ILE A 47 20.64 5.78 1.83
CA ILE A 47 19.19 5.95 1.95
C ILE A 47 18.58 5.77 0.56
N ALA A 48 17.52 4.98 0.47
CA ALA A 48 16.75 4.80 -0.75
C ALA A 48 15.25 4.81 -0.47
N LEU A 49 14.46 5.27 -1.44
CA LEU A 49 13.01 5.15 -1.43
C LEU A 49 12.60 4.07 -2.41
N LEU A 50 12.01 3.00 -1.88
CA LEU A 50 11.62 1.82 -2.63
C LEU A 50 10.14 1.89 -3.03
N HIS A 51 9.87 1.34 -4.21
CA HIS A 51 8.56 1.16 -4.80
C HIS A 51 8.17 -0.32 -4.80
N ALA A 52 6.88 -0.61 -4.99
CA ALA A 52 6.48 -1.96 -5.37
C ALA A 52 7.21 -2.33 -6.68
N GLY A 53 7.56 -3.60 -6.86
CA GLY A 53 8.33 -4.09 -8.01
C GLY A 53 9.85 -3.94 -7.87
N ASP A 54 10.36 -3.08 -6.98
CA ASP A 54 11.81 -2.97 -6.75
C ASP A 54 12.37 -4.29 -6.21
N GLN A 55 13.51 -4.73 -6.76
CA GLN A 55 14.21 -5.92 -6.32
C GLN A 55 15.38 -5.56 -5.41
N ILE A 56 15.37 -6.07 -4.19
CA ILE A 56 16.45 -5.92 -3.23
C ILE A 56 17.29 -7.18 -3.20
N ARG A 57 18.61 -7.02 -3.30
CA ARG A 57 19.58 -8.08 -3.06
C ARG A 57 20.57 -7.64 -1.99
N VAL A 58 20.90 -8.54 -1.07
CA VAL A 58 21.95 -8.33 -0.05
C VAL A 58 23.10 -9.27 -0.35
N ASN A 59 24.30 -8.72 -0.59
CA ASN A 59 25.47 -9.42 -1.11
C ASN A 59 25.14 -10.24 -2.39
N SER A 60 25.64 -11.46 -2.47
CA SER A 60 25.32 -12.46 -3.50
C SER A 60 24.10 -13.32 -3.15
N GLY A 61 23.22 -12.85 -2.26
CA GLY A 61 22.02 -13.56 -1.85
C GLY A 61 20.91 -13.59 -2.92
N PRO A 62 19.76 -14.21 -2.61
CA PRO A 62 18.59 -14.14 -3.48
C PRO A 62 18.08 -12.70 -3.61
N ALA A 63 17.42 -12.42 -4.74
CA ALA A 63 16.67 -11.17 -4.91
C ALA A 63 15.27 -11.31 -4.28
N TYR A 64 14.84 -10.28 -3.58
CA TYR A 64 13.51 -10.14 -3.00
C TYR A 64 12.79 -8.99 -3.69
N GLU A 65 11.59 -9.23 -4.19
CA GLU A 65 10.76 -8.18 -4.77
C GLU A 65 9.93 -7.50 -3.68
N ILE A 66 9.90 -6.18 -3.69
CA ILE A 66 9.04 -5.38 -2.84
C ILE A 66 7.62 -5.42 -3.39
N ALA A 67 6.66 -5.80 -2.55
CA ALA A 67 5.25 -5.82 -2.90
C ALA A 67 4.45 -4.95 -1.94
N LEU A 68 3.36 -4.36 -2.44
CA LEU A 68 2.38 -3.70 -1.60
C LEU A 68 1.31 -4.70 -1.21
N PHE A 69 1.11 -4.85 0.10
CA PHE A 69 0.00 -5.64 0.62
C PHE A 69 -1.23 -4.76 0.75
N HIS A 70 -2.26 -5.08 -0.01
CA HIS A 70 -3.55 -4.42 0.03
C HIS A 70 -4.51 -5.23 0.88
N LYS A 71 -5.14 -4.56 1.85
CA LYS A 71 -6.21 -5.11 2.67
C LYS A 71 -7.41 -4.16 2.63
N PRO A 72 -8.26 -4.26 1.61
CA PRO A 72 -9.38 -3.36 1.47
C PRO A 72 -10.37 -3.54 2.61
N ALA A 73 -10.94 -2.43 3.09
CA ALA A 73 -11.95 -2.45 4.12
C ALA A 73 -13.33 -2.63 3.47
N VAL A 74 -13.63 -3.89 3.12
CA VAL A 74 -14.94 -4.30 2.60
C VAL A 74 -15.78 -4.87 3.74
N GLY A 75 -17.04 -4.44 3.82
CA GLY A 75 -17.98 -4.96 4.81
C GLY A 75 -19.15 -4.01 5.04
N PRO A 76 -20.02 -4.30 6.02
CA PRO A 76 -21.11 -3.39 6.38
C PRO A 76 -20.54 -2.04 6.86
N ALA A 77 -21.25 -0.95 6.51
CA ALA A 77 -20.88 0.39 6.91
C ALA A 77 -20.75 0.52 8.43
N LYS A 78 -19.61 1.05 8.88
CA LYS A 78 -19.30 1.35 10.27
C LYS A 78 -19.85 2.72 10.66
N ASP A 79 -20.00 2.98 11.96
CA ASP A 79 -20.58 4.22 12.49
C ASP A 79 -19.95 5.52 11.93
N HIS A 80 -18.63 5.54 11.72
CA HIS A 80 -17.93 6.72 11.16
C HIS A 80 -18.12 6.90 9.65
N GLN A 81 -18.74 5.93 8.97
CA GLN A 81 -19.00 5.94 7.54
C GLN A 81 -20.44 6.33 7.22
N VAL A 82 -21.38 6.05 8.13
CA VAL A 82 -22.79 6.41 7.96
C VAL A 82 -22.96 7.92 7.80
N GLY A 83 -23.78 8.33 6.83
CA GLY A 83 -24.00 9.73 6.49
C GLY A 83 -22.94 10.33 5.55
N ARG A 84 -21.83 9.63 5.31
CA ARG A 84 -20.82 10.09 4.34
C ARG A 84 -21.34 9.91 2.92
N MET A 85 -20.97 10.83 2.04
CA MET A 85 -21.40 10.82 0.65
C MET A 85 -20.49 9.92 -0.19
N CYS A 86 -21.07 8.98 -0.93
CA CYS A 86 -20.36 8.22 -1.94
C CYS A 86 -19.95 9.17 -3.09
N PRO A 87 -18.67 9.26 -3.47
CA PRO A 87 -18.23 10.22 -4.48
C PRO A 87 -18.63 9.84 -5.92
N VAL A 88 -19.24 8.67 -6.12
CA VAL A 88 -19.69 8.18 -7.43
C VAL A 88 -21.16 8.55 -7.66
N CYS A 89 -22.07 8.04 -6.82
CA CYS A 89 -23.50 8.31 -6.96
C CYS A 89 -23.99 9.55 -6.20
N LEU A 90 -23.14 10.15 -5.37
CA LEU A 90 -23.50 11.23 -4.44
C LEU A 90 -24.64 10.86 -3.49
N GLY A 91 -24.89 9.56 -3.28
CA GLY A 91 -25.79 9.06 -2.25
C GLY A 91 -25.12 9.03 -0.89
N SER A 92 -25.90 9.20 0.18
CA SER A 92 -25.43 9.03 1.55
C SER A 92 -25.31 7.54 1.87
N VAL A 93 -24.23 7.15 2.54
CA VAL A 93 -24.03 5.79 3.06
C VAL A 93 -24.96 5.55 4.24
N GLU A 94 -25.72 4.47 4.19
CA GLU A 94 -26.65 4.06 5.25
C GLU A 94 -26.01 3.05 6.22
N THR A 95 -26.67 2.80 7.35
CA THR A 95 -26.17 1.83 8.33
C THR A 95 -26.32 0.40 7.82
N GLY A 96 -25.25 -0.41 7.93
CA GLY A 96 -25.30 -1.84 7.62
C GLY A 96 -25.23 -2.18 6.13
N VAL A 97 -25.27 -1.21 5.22
CA VAL A 97 -25.08 -1.45 3.79
C VAL A 97 -23.63 -1.86 3.51
N PRO A 98 -23.37 -2.82 2.61
CA PRO A 98 -22.01 -3.15 2.21
C PRO A 98 -21.32 -1.96 1.54
N VAL A 99 -20.10 -1.66 1.99
CA VAL A 99 -19.27 -0.59 1.45
C VAL A 99 -17.84 -1.07 1.26
N LEU A 100 -17.13 -0.37 0.37
CA LEU A 100 -15.68 -0.36 0.30
C LEU A 100 -15.16 0.96 0.87
N GLU A 101 -14.27 0.90 1.85
CA GLU A 101 -13.48 2.06 2.29
C GLU A 101 -12.07 2.00 1.69
N CYS A 102 -11.73 3.04 0.93
CA CYS A 102 -10.39 3.25 0.39
C CYS A 102 -9.42 3.65 1.51
N GLY A 103 -8.11 3.38 1.35
CA GLY A 103 -7.09 3.77 2.32
C GLY A 103 -6.98 5.28 2.59
N CYS A 104 -7.49 6.13 1.68
CA CYS A 104 -7.61 7.58 1.94
C CYS A 104 -8.86 7.97 2.75
N GLY A 105 -9.67 6.99 3.13
CA GLY A 105 -10.92 7.15 3.85
C GLY A 105 -12.15 7.40 2.97
N ALA A 106 -12.06 7.44 1.63
CA ALA A 106 -13.26 7.57 0.80
C ALA A 106 -14.13 6.30 0.88
N VAL A 107 -15.44 6.44 0.91
CA VAL A 107 -16.40 5.32 1.07
C VAL A 107 -17.25 5.18 -0.19
N PHE A 108 -17.41 3.95 -0.67
CA PHE A 108 -18.12 3.61 -1.90
C PHE A 108 -19.16 2.53 -1.62
N HIS A 109 -20.36 2.67 -2.19
CA HIS A 109 -21.37 1.61 -2.11
C HIS A 109 -20.90 0.35 -2.84
N LEU A 110 -21.18 -0.80 -2.22
CA LEU A 110 -20.92 -2.14 -2.76
C LEU A 110 -22.14 -3.04 -2.53
N GLU A 111 -23.34 -2.48 -2.67
CA GLU A 111 -24.60 -3.21 -2.54
C GLU A 111 -24.81 -4.03 -3.82
N THR A 112 -24.54 -5.34 -3.76
CA THR A 112 -24.72 -6.26 -4.90
C THR A 112 -26.09 -6.96 -4.90
N GLU A 113 -26.91 -6.74 -3.86
CA GLU A 113 -28.23 -7.35 -3.69
C GLU A 113 -29.28 -6.26 -3.36
N GLY A 114 -30.53 -6.43 -3.82
CA GLY A 114 -31.63 -5.50 -3.58
C GLY A 114 -32.43 -5.13 -4.84
N GLU A 115 -33.47 -4.30 -4.69
CA GLU A 115 -34.29 -3.82 -5.82
C GLU A 115 -33.56 -2.81 -6.71
N ALA A 116 -32.55 -2.12 -6.16
CA ALA A 116 -31.71 -1.15 -6.88
C ALA A 116 -30.26 -1.16 -6.33
N PRO A 117 -29.47 -2.21 -6.64
CA PRO A 117 -28.12 -2.37 -6.10
C PRO A 117 -27.20 -1.19 -6.49
N LEU A 118 -26.52 -0.62 -5.50
CA LEU A 118 -25.53 0.44 -5.68
C LEU A 118 -24.11 -0.15 -5.71
N GLU A 119 -23.65 -0.54 -6.89
CA GLU A 119 -22.33 -1.15 -7.13
C GLU A 119 -21.25 -0.11 -7.46
N CYS A 120 -21.27 1.03 -6.76
CA CYS A 120 -20.42 2.19 -7.08
C CYS A 120 -18.92 1.85 -7.08
N ALA A 121 -18.47 0.99 -6.16
CA ALA A 121 -17.09 0.54 -6.10
C ALA A 121 -16.68 -0.37 -7.27
N LEU A 122 -17.63 -1.07 -7.91
CA LEU A 122 -17.39 -1.91 -9.10
C LEU A 122 -17.38 -1.10 -10.39
N ALA A 123 -18.05 0.06 -10.39
CA ALA A 123 -18.17 0.92 -11.57
C ALA A 123 -16.89 1.73 -11.89
N ILE A 124 -15.89 1.72 -11.01
CA ILE A 124 -14.65 2.50 -11.15
C ILE A 124 -13.43 1.65 -10.78
N THR A 125 -12.29 1.94 -11.40
CA THR A 125 -11.02 1.24 -11.14
C THR A 125 -10.13 1.96 -10.12
N GLU A 126 -10.34 3.26 -9.93
CA GLU A 126 -9.51 4.13 -9.09
C GLU A 126 -10.37 5.02 -8.21
N CYS A 127 -9.88 5.31 -7.00
CA CYS A 127 -10.52 6.23 -6.07
C CYS A 127 -10.48 7.66 -6.62
N SER A 128 -11.65 8.30 -6.78
CA SER A 128 -11.73 9.67 -7.28
C SER A 128 -11.08 10.73 -6.36
N GLN A 129 -10.74 10.36 -5.12
CA GLN A 129 -10.11 11.26 -4.15
C GLN A 129 -8.57 11.15 -4.13
N CYS A 130 -8.03 9.93 -4.11
CA CYS A 130 -6.57 9.70 -4.00
C CYS A 130 -5.94 9.08 -5.24
N GLN A 131 -6.74 8.78 -6.27
CA GLN A 131 -6.32 8.15 -7.54
C GLN A 131 -5.61 6.81 -7.35
N GLN A 132 -5.77 6.18 -6.18
CA GLN A 132 -5.25 4.83 -5.95
C GLN A 132 -6.22 3.80 -6.51
N PRO A 133 -5.73 2.68 -7.07
CA PRO A 133 -6.58 1.58 -7.50
C PRO A 133 -7.50 1.10 -6.37
N LEU A 134 -8.78 0.91 -6.68
CA LEU A 134 -9.70 0.25 -5.76
C LEU A 134 -9.48 -1.26 -5.85
N GLN A 135 -9.21 -1.88 -4.71
CA GLN A 135 -9.07 -3.31 -4.57
C GLN A 135 -10.22 -3.84 -3.74
N LEU A 136 -10.78 -4.98 -4.12
CA LEU A 136 -11.85 -5.66 -3.37
C LEU A 136 -11.31 -6.90 -2.66
N GLU A 137 -10.24 -7.47 -3.20
CA GLU A 137 -9.59 -8.65 -2.67
C GLU A 137 -8.34 -8.26 -1.89
N GLN A 138 -8.10 -9.00 -0.82
CA GLN A 138 -6.85 -8.90 -0.08
C GLN A 138 -5.75 -9.60 -0.87
N GLY A 139 -4.60 -8.96 -1.05
CA GLY A 139 -3.51 -9.56 -1.79
C GLY A 139 -2.25 -8.70 -1.84
N TYR A 140 -1.19 -9.31 -2.34
CA TYR A 140 0.00 -8.58 -2.74
C TYR A 140 -0.17 -8.15 -4.19
N GLN A 141 0.10 -6.87 -4.47
CA GLN A 141 0.23 -6.39 -5.83
C GLN A 141 1.70 -6.16 -6.12
N PRO A 142 2.29 -6.89 -7.10
CA PRO A 142 3.46 -6.36 -7.79
C PRO A 142 3.05 -5.06 -8.48
N GLU A 143 3.99 -4.13 -8.70
CA GLU A 143 3.69 -2.84 -9.32
C GLU A 143 2.81 -3.04 -10.58
N PRO A 144 1.74 -2.26 -10.77
CA PRO A 144 0.90 -2.43 -11.94
C PRO A 144 1.78 -2.19 -13.18
N GLU A 145 1.76 -3.11 -14.17
CA GLU A 145 2.67 -3.18 -15.36
C GLU A 145 2.74 -1.90 -16.25
N PHE A 146 2.10 -0.82 -15.85
CA PHE A 146 1.82 0.39 -16.63
C PHE A 146 3.03 1.31 -16.87
N LEU A 147 4.22 1.00 -16.35
CA LEU A 147 5.44 1.79 -16.61
C LEU A 147 6.31 1.26 -17.77
N SER A 148 5.81 0.32 -18.58
CA SER A 148 6.49 -0.15 -19.79
C SER A 148 6.20 0.69 -21.06
N ARG A 149 5.78 1.95 -20.94
CA ARG A 149 5.48 2.83 -22.10
C ARG A 149 6.40 4.03 -22.20
#